data_AF-A0A0G4MQP2-F1
#
_entry.id   AF-A0A0G4MQP2-F1
#
_cell.length_a   1.000
_cell.length_b   1.000
_cell.length_c   1.000
_cell.angle_alpha   90.00
_cell.angle_beta   90.00
_cell.angle_gamma   90.00
#
_symmetry.space_group_name_H-M   'P 1'
#
loop_
_entity.id
_entity.type
_entity.pdbx_description
1 polymer ?
#
loop_
_entity_poly.entity_id
_entity_poly.type
_entity_poly.pdbx_seq_one_letter_code
_entity_poly.pdbx_strand_id
1 'polypeptide(L)'
;MATVSDSPLDRKVKQNNWEDNNFINYKKMSENLAIVRSRLNRPLTYAEKILYSHLDNPHEQDIQRGSSYLKLRPDRVACQDATAQMAILQFMSAGMPSVANPTTVHCDHLIEAQIGGAKDLERAVNINKEVYDFLASACAKYNIGFWKPGSGIIHQILLENYAFPGGLLIGTDSHTPNGGGLGMAAIGVGGADAVDVMANLPWELKAPNVIGVKLTGELSGWTSPKVS
;
A
#
# COMPACT_ATOMS: atom_id res chain seq x y z
N MET A 1 -33.66 -10.07 18.89
CA MET A 1 -33.49 -8.68 18.39
C MET A 1 -32.00 -8.39 18.39
N ALA A 2 -31.36 -8.31 17.23
CA ALA A 2 -29.95 -7.95 17.15
C ALA A 2 -29.83 -6.46 17.51
N THR A 3 -29.26 -6.16 18.66
CA THR A 3 -28.86 -4.80 19.01
C THR A 3 -27.88 -4.32 17.93
N VAL A 4 -28.29 -3.32 17.15
CA VAL A 4 -27.36 -2.58 16.29
C VAL A 4 -26.34 -1.95 17.24
N SER A 5 -25.13 -2.52 17.30
CA SER A 5 -24.06 -1.93 18.10
C SER A 5 -23.68 -0.62 17.44
N ASP A 6 -23.80 0.50 18.15
CA ASP A 6 -23.25 1.79 17.73
C ASP A 6 -21.72 1.81 17.97
N SER A 7 -21.03 0.74 17.60
CA SER A 7 -19.59 0.62 17.77
C SER A 7 -18.92 1.57 16.78
N PRO A 8 -17.91 2.36 17.21
CA PRO A 8 -17.09 3.15 16.30
C PRO A 8 -16.50 2.32 15.14
N LEU A 9 -16.31 1.00 15.33
CA LEU A 9 -15.80 0.07 14.32
C LEU A 9 -16.81 -0.27 13.21
N ASP A 10 -18.11 -0.06 13.43
CA ASP A 10 -19.17 -0.31 12.46
C ASP A 10 -19.36 0.88 11.48
N ARG A 11 -18.64 1.99 11.70
CA ARG A 11 -18.77 3.20 10.87
C ARG A 11 -18.17 2.99 9.49
N LYS A 12 -18.93 3.36 8.46
CA LYS A 12 -18.46 3.41 7.07
C LYS A 12 -17.66 4.68 6.81
N VAL A 13 -16.35 4.61 7.02
CA VAL A 13 -15.40 5.68 6.68
C VAL A 13 -14.64 5.28 5.43
N LYS A 14 -14.63 6.14 4.41
CA LYS A 14 -13.88 5.89 3.16
C LYS A 14 -12.39 5.78 3.45
N GLN A 15 -11.67 4.97 2.66
CA GLN A 15 -10.21 4.89 2.77
C GLN A 15 -9.52 6.19 2.34
N ASN A 16 -10.12 6.93 1.40
CA ASN A 16 -9.62 8.21 0.89
C ASN A 16 -10.74 8.97 0.15
N ASN A 17 -10.41 10.13 -0.41
CA ASN A 17 -11.34 11.02 -1.08
C ASN A 17 -11.69 10.64 -2.53
N TRP A 18 -10.97 9.68 -3.13
CA TRP A 18 -11.08 9.35 -4.55
C TRP A 18 -11.88 8.07 -4.81
N GLU A 19 -11.99 7.20 -3.81
CA GLU A 19 -12.47 5.82 -3.94
C GLU A 19 -13.75 5.60 -3.12
N ASP A 20 -14.89 6.05 -3.64
CA ASP A 20 -16.16 6.18 -2.91
C ASP A 20 -16.71 4.89 -2.27
N ASN A 21 -16.41 3.73 -2.86
CA ASN A 21 -16.93 2.43 -2.43
C ASN A 21 -15.93 1.61 -1.62
N ASN A 22 -14.79 2.19 -1.24
CA ASN A 22 -13.76 1.53 -0.46
C ASN A 22 -13.72 2.11 0.95
N PHE A 23 -14.04 1.27 1.93
CA PHE A 23 -14.14 1.67 3.34
C PHE A 23 -13.03 1.04 4.18
N ILE A 24 -12.60 1.75 5.20
CA ILE A 24 -11.70 1.21 6.21
C ILE A 24 -12.46 0.16 7.03
N ASN A 25 -11.89 -1.04 7.21
CA ASN A 25 -12.56 -2.15 7.87
C ASN A 25 -11.88 -2.54 9.20
N TYR A 26 -11.83 -1.60 10.14
CA TYR A 26 -11.27 -1.87 11.47
C TYR A 26 -12.03 -2.94 12.24
N LYS A 27 -13.32 -3.15 11.95
CA LYS A 27 -14.10 -4.23 12.53
C LYS A 27 -13.52 -5.60 12.19
N LYS A 28 -13.38 -5.91 10.89
CA LYS A 28 -12.76 -7.15 10.43
C LYS A 28 -11.35 -7.30 10.99
N MET A 29 -10.56 -6.22 11.00
CA MET A 29 -9.22 -6.24 11.57
C MET A 29 -9.22 -6.62 13.06
N SER A 30 -10.16 -6.06 13.84
CA SER A 30 -10.32 -6.36 15.26
C SER A 30 -10.77 -7.81 15.51
N GLU A 31 -11.70 -8.32 14.69
CA GLU A 31 -12.18 -9.70 14.74
C GLU A 31 -11.05 -10.70 14.45
N ASN A 32 -10.29 -10.47 13.36
CA ASN A 32 -9.11 -11.24 13.01
C ASN A 32 -8.07 -11.23 14.13
N LEU A 33 -7.84 -10.07 14.76
CA LEU A 33 -6.91 -9.97 15.88
C LEU A 33 -7.38 -10.69 17.14
N ALA A 34 -8.69 -10.73 17.41
CA ALA A 34 -9.22 -11.50 18.53
C ALA A 34 -8.92 -13.00 18.37
N ILE A 35 -9.08 -13.52 17.15
CA ILE A 35 -8.74 -14.91 16.79
C ILE A 35 -7.23 -15.15 16.97
N VAL A 36 -6.38 -14.29 16.42
CA VAL A 36 -4.93 -14.48 16.51
C VAL A 36 -4.43 -14.37 17.96
N ARG A 37 -5.00 -13.47 18.77
CA ARG A 37 -4.64 -13.33 20.19
C ARG A 37 -4.99 -14.56 21.01
N SER A 38 -6.16 -15.17 20.78
CA SER A 38 -6.54 -16.39 21.50
C SER A 38 -5.63 -17.58 21.16
N ARG A 39 -5.10 -17.62 19.93
CA ARG A 39 -4.15 -18.65 19.47
C ARG A 39 -2.74 -18.46 20.02
N LEU A 40 -2.21 -17.23 20.00
CA LEU A 40 -0.81 -16.97 20.32
C LEU A 40 -0.53 -16.73 21.81
N ASN A 41 -1.55 -16.36 22.59
CA ASN A 41 -1.48 -16.11 24.05
C ASN A 41 -0.27 -15.28 24.50
N ARG A 42 0.09 -14.24 23.72
CA ARG A 42 1.18 -13.30 24.02
C ARG A 42 0.83 -11.89 23.54
N PRO A 43 1.49 -10.85 24.08
CA PRO A 43 1.39 -9.51 23.51
C PRO A 43 1.82 -9.47 22.05
N LEU A 44 1.13 -8.63 21.27
CA LEU A 44 1.45 -8.35 19.87
C LEU A 44 2.00 -6.93 19.75
N THR A 45 3.08 -6.79 19.00
CA THR A 45 3.63 -5.50 18.56
C THR A 45 2.66 -4.80 17.60
N TYR A 46 2.88 -3.52 17.31
CA TYR A 46 2.03 -2.79 16.37
C TYR A 46 2.07 -3.38 14.95
N ALA A 47 3.27 -3.69 14.45
CA ALA A 47 3.44 -4.34 13.14
C ALA A 47 2.73 -5.71 13.07
N GLU A 48 2.82 -6.51 14.13
CA GLU A 48 2.09 -7.78 14.20
C GLU A 48 0.58 -7.58 14.22
N LYS A 49 0.07 -6.56 14.92
CA LYS A 49 -1.36 -6.26 14.91
C LYS A 49 -1.85 -5.95 13.50
N ILE A 50 -1.11 -5.15 12.73
CA ILE A 50 -1.49 -4.83 11.36
C ILE A 50 -1.38 -6.08 10.47
N LEU A 51 -0.24 -6.77 10.45
CA LEU A 51 -0.07 -7.92 9.56
C LEU A 51 -1.08 -9.03 9.88
N TYR A 52 -1.26 -9.36 11.16
CA TYR A 52 -2.14 -10.46 11.56
C TYR A 52 -3.62 -10.12 11.44
N SER A 53 -3.99 -8.83 11.48
CA SER A 53 -5.36 -8.42 11.17
C SER A 53 -5.72 -8.57 9.68
N HIS A 54 -4.72 -8.64 8.80
CA HIS A 54 -4.88 -8.77 7.35
C HIS A 54 -4.65 -10.20 6.84
N LEU A 55 -4.60 -11.19 7.72
CA LEU A 55 -4.53 -12.60 7.31
C LEU A 55 -5.77 -13.00 6.53
N ASP A 56 -5.55 -13.76 5.46
CA ASP A 56 -6.62 -14.36 4.66
C ASP A 56 -7.41 -15.40 5.48
N ASN A 57 -6.70 -16.23 6.25
CA ASN A 57 -7.28 -17.20 7.18
C ASN A 57 -6.61 -17.10 8.57
N PRO A 58 -7.13 -16.26 9.48
CA PRO A 58 -6.53 -16.06 10.81
C PRO A 58 -6.70 -17.27 11.74
N HIS A 59 -7.56 -18.25 11.44
CA HIS A 59 -7.79 -19.43 12.27
C HIS A 59 -6.69 -20.48 12.10
N GLU A 60 -6.23 -20.67 10.86
CA GLU A 60 -5.33 -21.78 10.51
C GLU A 60 -3.91 -21.33 10.15
N GLN A 61 -3.72 -20.03 9.84
CA GLN A 61 -2.41 -19.50 9.47
C GLN A 61 -1.33 -19.88 10.51
N ASP A 62 -0.24 -20.48 10.05
CA ASP A 62 0.96 -20.66 10.86
C ASP A 62 1.70 -19.33 11.04
N ILE A 63 2.05 -19.00 12.28
CA ILE A 63 2.63 -17.70 12.65
C ILE A 63 3.90 -17.93 13.46
N GLN A 64 5.03 -18.00 12.75
CA GLN A 64 6.35 -18.09 13.34
C GLN A 64 7.28 -17.05 12.69
N ARG A 65 7.67 -16.04 13.47
CA ARG A 65 8.58 -14.98 13.01
C ARG A 65 9.87 -15.59 12.44
N GLY A 66 10.32 -15.06 11.30
CA GLY A 66 11.51 -15.51 10.60
C GLY A 66 11.38 -16.86 9.88
N SER A 67 10.22 -17.50 9.90
CA SER A 67 10.03 -18.87 9.40
C SER A 67 8.80 -19.00 8.49
N SER A 68 7.59 -18.76 9.01
CA SER A 68 6.36 -19.01 8.27
C SER A 68 6.08 -17.97 7.19
N TYR A 69 5.33 -18.33 6.16
CA TYR A 69 4.82 -17.40 5.14
C TYR A 69 3.36 -17.04 5.46
N LEU A 70 3.12 -15.76 5.72
CA LEU A 70 1.82 -15.20 5.99
C LEU A 70 1.07 -14.98 4.68
N LYS A 71 -0.16 -15.48 4.58
CA LYS A 71 -1.06 -15.17 3.46
C LYS A 71 -1.92 -13.95 3.83
N LEU A 72 -1.67 -12.84 3.15
CA LEU A 72 -2.19 -11.53 3.50
C LEU A 72 -3.14 -10.99 2.42
N ARG A 73 -4.02 -10.09 2.85
CA ARG A 73 -4.91 -9.30 2.00
C ARG A 73 -4.61 -7.82 2.18
N PRO A 74 -3.67 -7.24 1.40
CA PRO A 74 -3.45 -5.81 1.40
C PRO A 74 -4.72 -5.04 1.05
N ASP A 75 -4.88 -3.84 1.61
CA ASP A 75 -6.02 -2.96 1.33
C ASP A 75 -5.90 -2.37 -0.08
N ARG A 76 -4.68 -1.99 -0.48
CA ARG A 76 -4.41 -1.31 -1.75
C ARG A 76 -3.03 -1.61 -2.32
N VAL A 77 -2.90 -1.31 -3.61
CA VAL A 77 -1.66 -1.42 -4.38
C VAL A 77 -1.26 -0.05 -4.94
N ALA A 78 0.03 0.24 -4.97
CA ALA A 78 0.57 1.43 -5.63
C ALA A 78 1.74 1.06 -6.54
N CYS A 79 1.77 1.62 -7.74
CA CYS A 79 2.87 1.44 -8.67
C CYS A 79 3.41 2.78 -9.14
N GLN A 80 4.70 2.83 -9.41
CA GLN A 80 5.34 3.97 -10.07
C GLN A 80 5.59 3.62 -11.55
N ASP A 81 5.70 4.61 -12.43
CA ASP A 81 5.68 4.44 -13.89
C ASP A 81 6.81 3.57 -14.47
N ALA A 82 7.99 3.50 -13.84
CA ALA A 82 9.06 2.60 -14.26
C ALA A 82 8.75 1.12 -13.98
N THR A 83 8.05 0.79 -12.89
CA THR A 83 7.68 -0.60 -12.54
C THR A 83 6.25 -0.98 -12.94
N ALA A 84 5.35 0.01 -13.07
CA ALA A 84 3.96 -0.17 -13.45
C ALA A 84 3.80 -0.77 -14.83
N GLN A 85 4.69 -0.45 -15.78
CA GLN A 85 4.62 -0.96 -17.14
C GLN A 85 4.59 -2.50 -17.17
N MET A 86 5.56 -3.13 -16.50
CA MET A 86 5.64 -4.60 -16.45
C MET A 86 4.55 -5.22 -15.59
N ALA A 87 4.20 -4.59 -14.46
CA ALA A 87 3.11 -5.07 -13.61
C ALA A 87 1.77 -5.09 -14.37
N ILE A 88 1.45 -4.02 -15.11
CA ILE A 88 0.21 -3.93 -15.89
C ILE A 88 0.23 -4.94 -17.05
N LEU A 89 1.34 -5.13 -17.76
CA LEU A 89 1.42 -6.14 -18.83
C LEU A 89 1.21 -7.57 -18.30
N GLN A 90 1.75 -7.89 -17.12
CA GLN A 90 1.50 -9.15 -16.44
C GLN A 90 0.03 -9.28 -16.01
N PHE A 91 -0.57 -8.23 -15.45
CA PHE A 91 -1.99 -8.21 -15.12
C PHE A 91 -2.89 -8.39 -16.35
N MET A 92 -2.54 -7.76 -17.47
CA MET A 92 -3.25 -7.92 -18.75
C MET A 92 -3.26 -9.38 -19.21
N SER A 93 -2.15 -10.09 -18.98
CA SER A 93 -2.00 -11.50 -19.33
C SER A 93 -2.80 -12.43 -18.39
N ALA A 94 -3.13 -11.98 -17.18
CA ALA A 94 -4.04 -12.69 -16.27
C ALA A 94 -5.50 -12.69 -16.76
N GLY A 95 -5.85 -11.85 -17.76
CA GLY A 95 -7.17 -11.85 -18.39
C GLY A 95 -8.30 -11.30 -17.52
N MET A 96 -7.97 -10.61 -16.42
CA MET A 96 -8.95 -10.04 -15.51
C MET A 96 -9.56 -8.75 -16.06
N PRO A 97 -10.86 -8.48 -15.83
CA PRO A 97 -11.53 -7.32 -16.39
C PRO A 97 -11.15 -6.00 -15.69
N SER A 98 -10.82 -6.06 -14.40
CA SER A 98 -10.41 -4.92 -13.57
C SER A 98 -9.64 -5.41 -12.35
N VAL A 99 -8.88 -4.51 -11.71
CA VAL A 99 -8.21 -4.82 -10.43
C VAL A 99 -9.23 -5.11 -9.33
N ALA A 100 -8.88 -6.03 -8.43
CA ALA A 100 -9.72 -6.43 -7.29
C ALA A 100 -9.65 -5.44 -6.12
N ASN A 101 -8.49 -4.82 -5.94
CA ASN A 101 -8.20 -3.86 -4.88
C ASN A 101 -7.93 -2.47 -5.47
N PRO A 102 -8.24 -1.38 -4.73
CA PRO A 102 -7.82 -0.04 -5.12
C PRO A 102 -6.34 0.00 -5.50
N THR A 103 -6.08 0.49 -6.70
CA THR A 103 -4.75 0.50 -7.29
C THR A 103 -4.49 1.86 -7.90
N THR A 104 -3.27 2.39 -7.76
CA THR A 104 -2.86 3.65 -8.38
C THR A 104 -1.51 3.53 -9.08
N VAL A 105 -1.36 4.18 -10.23
CA VAL A 105 -0.09 4.42 -10.92
C VAL A 105 0.32 5.88 -10.78
N HIS A 106 1.60 6.12 -10.51
CA HIS A 106 2.20 7.44 -10.32
C HIS A 106 3.32 7.67 -11.33
N CYS A 107 3.26 8.78 -12.08
CA CYS A 107 4.26 9.13 -13.09
C CYS A 107 5.32 10.09 -12.54
N ASP A 108 6.37 9.53 -11.93
CA ASP A 108 7.42 10.27 -11.22
C ASP A 108 8.86 9.85 -11.53
N HIS A 109 9.11 8.70 -12.17
CA HIS A 109 10.48 8.22 -12.43
C HIS A 109 11.02 8.61 -13.82
N LEU A 110 10.16 8.99 -14.75
CA LEU A 110 10.55 9.26 -16.15
C LEU A 110 10.79 10.75 -16.46
N ILE A 111 10.86 11.60 -15.44
CA ILE A 111 11.13 13.04 -15.57
C ILE A 111 12.58 13.33 -15.19
N GLU A 112 13.43 13.52 -16.19
CA GLU A 112 14.85 13.84 -15.98
C GLU A 112 15.03 15.35 -15.69
N ALA A 113 15.70 15.66 -14.58
CA ALA A 113 16.08 17.03 -14.22
C ALA A 113 17.22 17.54 -15.10
N GLN A 114 17.04 18.70 -15.74
CA GLN A 114 18.04 19.27 -16.65
C GLN A 114 18.09 20.80 -16.60
N ILE A 115 16.96 21.47 -16.84
CA ILE A 115 16.89 22.94 -16.97
C ILE A 115 16.08 23.55 -15.83
N GLY A 116 15.04 22.86 -15.37
CA GLY A 116 14.11 23.35 -14.36
C GLY A 116 12.70 22.80 -14.55
N GLY A 117 11.94 22.72 -13.46
CA GLY A 117 10.73 21.90 -13.36
C GLY A 117 9.76 21.97 -14.54
N ALA A 118 9.34 23.18 -14.97
CA ALA A 118 8.37 23.31 -16.05
C ALA A 118 8.90 22.81 -17.41
N LYS A 119 10.14 23.16 -17.76
CA LYS A 119 10.76 22.75 -19.03
C LYS A 119 11.08 21.26 -19.05
N ASP A 120 11.53 20.73 -17.91
CA ASP A 120 11.86 19.32 -17.76
C ASP A 120 10.59 18.45 -17.84
N LEU A 121 9.47 18.90 -17.25
CA LEU A 121 8.18 18.23 -17.35
C LEU A 121 7.65 18.23 -18.78
N GLU A 122 7.65 19.38 -19.47
CA GLU A 122 7.22 19.46 -20.88
C GLU A 122 8.04 18.51 -21.76
N ARG A 123 9.37 18.50 -21.58
CA ARG A 123 10.27 17.58 -22.26
C ARG A 123 9.93 16.12 -21.96
N ALA A 124 9.72 15.77 -20.69
CA ALA A 124 9.41 14.41 -20.28
C ALA A 124 8.06 13.91 -20.85
N VAL A 125 7.04 14.77 -20.91
CA VAL A 125 5.74 14.45 -21.52
C VAL A 125 5.89 14.15 -23.00
N ASN A 126 6.75 14.89 -23.71
CA ASN A 126 7.01 14.65 -25.13
C ASN A 126 7.83 13.38 -25.36
N ILE A 127 8.92 13.18 -24.62
CA ILE A 127 9.83 12.02 -24.78
C ILE A 127 9.12 10.71 -24.41
N ASN A 128 8.39 10.69 -23.31
CA ASN A 128 7.78 9.48 -22.76
C ASN A 128 6.28 9.34 -23.12
N LYS A 129 5.83 10.05 -24.16
CA LYS A 129 4.41 10.11 -24.54
C LYS A 129 3.79 8.73 -24.69
N GLU A 130 4.49 7.81 -25.36
CA GLU A 130 4.03 6.43 -25.59
C GLU A 130 3.76 5.70 -24.26
N VAL A 131 4.70 5.79 -23.32
CA VAL A 131 4.57 5.15 -21.99
C VAL A 131 3.41 5.76 -21.21
N TYR A 132 3.29 7.08 -21.19
CA TYR A 132 2.20 7.75 -20.47
C TYR A 132 0.83 7.47 -21.09
N ASP A 133 0.72 7.42 -22.43
CA ASP A 133 -0.51 7.04 -23.13
C ASP A 133 -0.90 5.57 -22.82
N PHE A 134 0.08 4.66 -22.81
CA PHE A 134 -0.13 3.27 -22.41
C PHE A 134 -0.64 3.17 -20.97
N LEU A 135 0.06 3.79 -20.01
CA LEU A 135 -0.34 3.74 -18.61
C LEU A 135 -1.72 4.38 -18.39
N ALA A 136 -1.99 5.54 -18.99
CA ALA A 136 -3.28 6.22 -18.85
C ALA A 136 -4.44 5.36 -19.40
N SER A 137 -4.28 4.79 -20.60
CA SER A 137 -5.31 3.97 -21.24
C SER A 137 -5.52 2.63 -20.52
N ALA A 138 -4.45 1.98 -20.08
CA ALA A 138 -4.53 0.76 -19.29
C ALA A 138 -5.17 1.02 -17.93
N CYS A 139 -4.81 2.12 -17.26
CA CYS A 139 -5.40 2.48 -15.98
C CYS A 139 -6.91 2.72 -16.10
N ALA A 140 -7.35 3.45 -17.13
CA ALA A 140 -8.75 3.66 -17.42
C ALA A 140 -9.49 2.34 -17.69
N LYS A 141 -8.88 1.41 -18.44
CA LYS A 141 -9.47 0.11 -18.77
C LYS A 141 -9.67 -0.77 -17.54
N TYR A 142 -8.67 -0.84 -16.65
CA TYR A 142 -8.63 -1.79 -15.54
C TYR A 142 -9.07 -1.21 -14.18
N ASN A 143 -9.67 0.00 -14.18
CA ASN A 143 -10.11 0.71 -12.98
C ASN A 143 -8.96 0.99 -11.99
N ILE A 144 -7.86 1.52 -12.50
CA ILE A 144 -6.69 1.94 -11.75
C ILE A 144 -6.63 3.47 -11.75
N GLY A 145 -6.38 4.09 -10.59
CA GLY A 145 -6.17 5.53 -10.50
C GLY A 145 -4.86 5.95 -11.18
N PHE A 146 -4.87 7.05 -11.94
CA PHE A 146 -3.70 7.49 -12.70
C PHE A 146 -3.28 8.91 -12.30
N TRP A 147 -2.15 9.01 -11.60
CA TRP A 147 -1.51 10.27 -11.25
C TRP A 147 -0.56 10.69 -12.37
N LYS A 148 -0.96 11.74 -13.09
CA LYS A 148 -0.28 12.24 -14.29
C LYS A 148 1.16 12.70 -14.02
N PRO A 149 2.01 12.78 -15.05
CA PRO A 149 3.36 13.33 -14.92
C PRO A 149 3.35 14.72 -14.29
N GLY A 150 4.22 14.93 -13.31
CA GLY A 150 4.31 16.20 -12.57
C GLY A 150 3.31 16.35 -11.42
N SER A 151 2.52 15.31 -11.10
CA SER A 151 1.64 15.29 -9.93
C SER A 151 2.39 15.25 -8.60
N GLY A 152 3.50 14.52 -8.54
CA GLY A 152 4.33 14.39 -7.35
C GLY A 152 4.97 13.00 -7.25
N ILE A 153 5.89 12.85 -6.30
CA ILE A 153 6.53 11.56 -6.00
C ILE A 153 5.50 10.63 -5.34
N ILE A 154 5.46 9.36 -5.78
CA ILE A 154 4.51 8.33 -5.32
C ILE A 154 4.31 8.33 -3.80
N HIS A 155 5.40 8.32 -3.03
CA HIS A 155 5.32 8.20 -1.57
C HIS A 155 4.75 9.44 -0.88
N GLN A 156 4.92 10.61 -1.48
CA GLN A 156 4.34 11.86 -0.98
C GLN A 156 2.83 11.86 -1.25
N ILE A 157 2.43 11.52 -2.48
CA ILE A 157 1.02 11.40 -2.85
C ILE A 157 0.32 10.34 -1.99
N LEU A 158 0.97 9.19 -1.77
CA LEU A 158 0.48 8.15 -0.87
C LEU A 158 0.27 8.66 0.56
N LEU A 159 1.26 9.35 1.12
CA LEU A 159 1.16 9.86 2.49
C LEU A 159 0.04 10.90 2.64
N GLU A 160 -0.14 11.77 1.65
CA GLU A 160 -1.13 12.85 1.68
C GLU A 160 -2.56 12.37 1.41
N ASN A 161 -2.74 11.32 0.61
CA ASN A 161 -4.05 10.95 0.08
C ASN A 161 -4.54 9.56 0.45
N TYR A 162 -3.64 8.61 0.76
CA TYR A 162 -3.97 7.18 0.75
C TYR A 162 -3.53 6.42 2.00
N ALA A 163 -2.52 6.92 2.73
CA ALA A 163 -2.07 6.31 3.95
C ALA A 163 -3.09 6.57 5.08
N PHE A 164 -3.31 5.55 5.91
CA PHE A 164 -4.09 5.69 7.14
C PHE A 164 -3.59 4.70 8.20
N PRO A 165 -3.78 5.00 9.51
CA PRO A 165 -3.29 4.12 10.57
C PRO A 165 -3.88 2.71 10.48
N GLY A 166 -3.02 1.71 10.56
CA GLY A 166 -3.45 0.31 10.56
C GLY A 166 -3.71 -0.31 9.19
N GLY A 167 -3.72 0.45 8.09
CA GLY A 167 -3.84 -0.13 6.75
C GLY A 167 -2.63 -0.97 6.35
N LEU A 168 -2.82 -1.85 5.36
CA LEU A 168 -1.76 -2.62 4.71
C LEU A 168 -1.67 -2.23 3.23
N LEU A 169 -0.55 -1.62 2.84
CA LEU A 169 -0.27 -1.21 1.45
C LEU A 169 0.94 -1.97 0.92
N ILE A 170 0.84 -2.44 -0.32
CA ILE A 170 2.01 -2.88 -1.08
C ILE A 170 2.31 -1.92 -2.23
N GLY A 171 3.59 -1.65 -2.46
CA GLY A 171 4.04 -0.70 -3.48
C GLY A 171 5.17 -1.28 -4.31
N THR A 172 5.16 -1.10 -5.62
CA THR A 172 6.26 -1.56 -6.51
C THR A 172 7.44 -0.60 -6.49
N ASP A 173 7.85 -0.21 -5.28
CA ASP A 173 8.99 0.66 -4.98
C ASP A 173 9.57 0.36 -3.58
N SER A 174 10.89 0.48 -3.42
CA SER A 174 11.57 0.16 -2.17
C SER A 174 11.31 1.15 -1.02
N HIS A 175 10.94 2.40 -1.33
CA HIS A 175 10.68 3.45 -0.34
C HIS A 175 9.21 3.50 0.11
N THR A 176 8.39 2.53 -0.34
CA THR A 176 7.01 2.31 0.12
C THR A 176 6.85 2.34 1.65
N PRO A 177 7.82 1.89 2.47
CA PRO A 177 7.77 2.06 3.93
C PRO A 177 7.58 3.50 4.45
N ASN A 178 7.70 4.53 3.60
CA ASN A 178 7.35 5.93 3.94
C ASN A 178 5.95 6.05 4.58
N GLY A 179 4.96 5.27 4.13
CA GLY A 179 3.61 5.25 4.69
C GLY A 179 3.56 4.85 6.18
N GLY A 180 4.60 4.21 6.70
CA GLY A 180 4.77 3.91 8.11
C GLY A 180 4.76 5.15 9.02
N GLY A 181 5.13 6.32 8.48
CA GLY A 181 5.02 7.60 9.19
C GLY A 181 3.59 7.95 9.61
N LEU A 182 2.58 7.40 8.93
CA LEU A 182 1.15 7.56 9.27
C LEU A 182 0.54 6.31 9.95
N GLY A 183 1.38 5.41 10.46
CA GLY A 183 0.94 4.18 11.13
C GLY A 183 0.43 3.08 10.20
N MET A 184 0.68 3.18 8.89
CA MET A 184 0.35 2.12 7.93
C MET A 184 1.46 1.06 7.89
N ALA A 185 1.14 -0.22 7.70
CA ALA A 185 2.14 -1.18 7.25
C ALA A 185 2.27 -1.06 5.72
N ALA A 186 3.29 -0.36 5.25
CA ALA A 186 3.54 -0.14 3.82
C ALA A 186 4.81 -0.89 3.40
N ILE A 187 4.70 -1.80 2.43
CA ILE A 187 5.78 -2.75 2.09
C ILE A 187 6.10 -2.68 0.59
N GLY A 188 7.40 -2.53 0.28
CA GLY A 188 7.90 -2.58 -1.09
C GLY A 188 7.93 -4.00 -1.64
N VAL A 189 7.47 -4.18 -2.87
CA VAL A 189 7.34 -5.51 -3.53
C VAL A 189 7.73 -5.44 -5.02
N GLY A 190 7.82 -6.60 -5.68
CA GLY A 190 7.97 -6.67 -7.13
C GLY A 190 6.65 -6.50 -7.88
N GLY A 191 6.72 -6.35 -9.21
CA GLY A 191 5.53 -6.24 -10.07
C GLY A 191 4.62 -7.46 -9.99
N ALA A 192 5.19 -8.67 -9.88
CA ALA A 192 4.40 -9.91 -9.79
C ALA A 192 3.57 -9.99 -8.49
N ASP A 193 4.15 -9.61 -7.35
CA ASP A 193 3.41 -9.57 -6.07
C ASP A 193 2.25 -8.57 -6.12
N ALA A 194 2.45 -7.45 -6.81
CA ALA A 194 1.40 -6.46 -7.03
C ALA A 194 0.27 -7.04 -7.88
N VAL A 195 0.61 -7.81 -8.92
CA VAL A 195 -0.37 -8.51 -9.76
C VAL A 195 -1.19 -9.52 -8.97
N ASP A 196 -0.58 -10.26 -8.04
CA ASP A 196 -1.32 -11.21 -7.18
C ASP A 196 -2.45 -10.50 -6.42
N VAL A 197 -2.16 -9.37 -5.79
CA VAL A 197 -3.18 -8.59 -5.07
C VAL A 197 -4.19 -7.97 -6.03
N MET A 198 -3.74 -7.39 -7.14
CA MET A 198 -4.64 -6.90 -8.19
C MET A 198 -5.56 -8.00 -8.71
N ALA A 199 -5.12 -9.25 -8.68
CA ALA A 199 -5.83 -10.44 -9.13
C ALA A 199 -6.67 -11.14 -8.04
N ASN A 200 -6.80 -10.53 -6.86
CA ASN A 200 -7.49 -11.12 -5.70
C ASN A 200 -6.86 -12.43 -5.20
N LEU A 201 -5.57 -12.61 -5.36
CA LEU A 201 -4.80 -13.70 -4.75
C LEU A 201 -4.22 -13.24 -3.39
N PRO A 202 -4.11 -14.14 -2.40
CA PRO A 202 -3.41 -13.81 -1.16
C PRO A 202 -1.94 -13.52 -1.45
N TRP A 203 -1.42 -12.42 -0.92
CA TRP A 203 -0.01 -12.09 -1.01
C TRP A 203 0.78 -12.78 0.09
N GLU A 204 1.89 -13.43 -0.26
CA GLU A 204 2.72 -14.14 0.70
C GLU A 204 3.87 -13.26 1.23
N LEU A 205 3.98 -13.16 2.56
CA LEU A 205 5.06 -12.45 3.23
C LEU A 205 5.69 -13.36 4.28
N LYS A 206 7.01 -13.58 4.20
CA LYS A 206 7.74 -14.23 5.29
C LYS A 206 7.54 -13.46 6.59
N ALA A 207 7.00 -14.10 7.61
CA ALA A 207 6.64 -13.48 8.88
C ALA A 207 7.84 -12.73 9.46
N PRO A 208 7.77 -11.40 9.61
CA PRO A 208 8.97 -10.62 9.92
C PRO A 208 9.39 -10.77 11.38
N ASN A 209 10.69 -10.66 11.61
CA ASN A 209 11.22 -10.30 12.92
C ASN A 209 10.93 -8.82 13.21
N VAL A 210 10.93 -8.43 14.48
CA VAL A 210 10.63 -7.05 14.89
C VAL A 210 11.82 -6.47 15.65
N ILE A 211 12.37 -5.37 15.15
CA ILE A 211 13.39 -4.56 15.83
C ILE A 211 12.67 -3.38 16.48
N GLY A 212 12.87 -3.19 17.78
CA GLY A 212 12.33 -2.05 18.52
C GLY A 212 13.37 -0.94 18.63
N VAL A 213 13.08 0.23 18.05
CA VAL A 213 13.86 1.45 18.26
C VAL A 213 13.12 2.30 19.28
N LYS A 214 13.68 2.41 20.50
CA LYS A 214 13.12 3.27 21.55
C LYS A 214 13.78 4.64 21.48
N LEU A 215 13.04 5.63 20.99
CA LEU A 215 13.46 7.03 21.04
C LEU A 215 13.19 7.61 22.44
N THR A 216 14.15 8.37 22.96
CA THR A 216 14.06 9.04 24.27
C THR A 216 14.58 10.47 24.15
N GLY A 217 14.06 11.39 24.97
CA GLY A 217 14.39 12.81 24.87
C GLY A 217 13.58 13.51 23.79
N GLU A 218 14.10 14.64 23.30
CA GLU A 218 13.46 15.49 22.29
C GLU A 218 14.51 16.00 21.28
N LEU A 219 14.07 16.25 20.04
CA LEU A 219 14.93 16.89 19.04
C LEU A 219 15.22 18.34 19.46
N SER A 220 16.46 18.79 19.27
CA SER A 220 16.88 20.15 19.62
C SER A 220 17.87 20.74 18.62
N GLY A 221 17.93 22.08 18.56
CA GLY A 221 18.85 22.82 17.71
C GLY A 221 18.66 22.51 16.22
N TRP A 222 19.74 22.06 15.58
CA TRP A 222 19.79 21.71 14.15
C TRP A 222 19.39 20.26 13.86
N THR A 223 19.08 19.46 14.89
CA THR A 223 18.74 18.03 14.72
C THR A 223 17.38 17.88 14.02
N SER A 224 17.28 16.99 13.02
CA SER A 224 16.05 16.76 12.24
C SER A 224 15.69 15.26 12.16
N PRO A 225 14.48 14.86 11.75
CA PRO A 225 14.10 13.45 11.61
C PRO A 225 15.01 12.61 10.68
N LYS A 226 15.72 13.23 9.74
CA LYS A 226 16.65 12.55 8.81
C LYS A 226 18.01 12.24 9.44
N VAL A 227 18.40 13.04 10.44
CA VAL A 227 19.78 13.40 10.86
C VAL A 227 20.89 12.98 9.88
N SER A 228 21.32 13.96 9.07
CA SER A 228 22.74 14.15 8.73
C SER A 228 23.40 14.99 9.81
#